data_AF-A0A2J8QXR2-F1
#
_entry.id   AF-A0A2J8QXR2-F1
#
_cell.length_a   1.000
_cell.length_b   1.000
_cell.length_c   1.000
_cell.angle_alpha   90.00
_cell.angle_beta   90.00
_cell.angle_gamma   90.00
#
_symmetry.space_group_name_H-M   'P 1'
#
loop_
_entity.id
_entity.type
_entity.pdbx_description
1 polymer ?
#
loop_
_entity_poly.entity_id
_entity_poly.type
_entity_poly.pdbx_seq_one_letter_code
_entity_poly.pdbx_strand_id
1 'polypeptide(L)'
;MSHCSGYSDPSSFAEDGPEVLDEEGTQEDLEYKLKGLIDLTLDKSAKTRQAALEGIKNALASKMLYEFILERRMTLTDSIERCLKKGKSDEQRAAAALASVLCIQLGPGIESEEILKTLGPILKKII
;
A
#
# COMPACT_ATOMS: atom_id res chain seq x y z
N MET A 1 -13.39 26.86 50.56
CA MET A 1 -14.03 26.37 49.33
C MET A 1 -13.01 25.56 48.55
N SER A 2 -13.40 24.37 48.11
CA SER A 2 -12.57 23.25 47.63
C SER A 2 -11.83 23.51 46.31
N HIS A 3 -10.69 22.84 46.14
CA HIS A 3 -9.96 22.64 44.89
C HIS A 3 -10.79 21.84 43.86
N CYS A 4 -10.56 22.10 42.58
CA CYS A 4 -10.51 21.09 41.52
C CYS A 4 -9.75 21.64 40.30
N SER A 5 -8.50 21.20 40.15
CA SER A 5 -7.75 21.25 38.89
C SER A 5 -8.31 20.19 37.94
N GLY A 6 -8.61 20.56 36.69
CA GLY A 6 -9.07 19.63 35.65
C GLY A 6 -8.27 19.81 34.37
N TYR A 7 -7.20 19.02 34.24
CA TYR A 7 -6.51 18.72 32.98
C TYR A 7 -7.48 17.99 32.04
N SER A 8 -7.51 18.33 30.75
CA SER A 8 -7.01 17.48 29.65
C SER A 8 -7.44 18.01 28.27
N ASP A 9 -6.43 18.21 27.42
CA ASP A 9 -6.55 18.41 25.98
C ASP A 9 -7.29 17.24 25.32
N PRO A 10 -8.36 17.49 24.55
CA PRO A 10 -8.77 16.55 23.52
C PRO A 10 -7.82 16.74 22.33
N SER A 11 -6.79 15.88 22.32
CA SER A 11 -6.12 15.35 21.13
C SER A 11 -6.60 15.97 19.81
N SER A 12 -5.82 16.90 19.28
CA SER A 12 -5.81 17.19 17.85
C SER A 12 -5.51 15.88 17.14
N PHE A 13 -6.55 15.16 16.73
CA PHE A 13 -6.48 14.12 15.73
C PHE A 13 -5.98 14.83 14.47
N ALA A 14 -4.66 14.85 14.29
CA ALA A 14 -4.10 14.97 12.97
C ALA A 14 -4.65 13.76 12.21
N GLU A 15 -5.69 14.02 11.42
CA GLU A 15 -5.99 13.20 10.27
C GLU A 15 -4.73 13.26 9.41
N ASP A 16 -3.85 12.30 9.61
CA ASP A 16 -2.71 12.05 8.74
C ASP A 16 -3.32 11.45 7.46
N GLY A 17 -3.97 12.34 6.71
CA GLY A 17 -4.39 12.07 5.34
C GLY A 17 -3.15 11.66 4.55
N PRO A 18 -3.31 10.81 3.53
CA PRO A 18 -2.17 10.26 2.81
C PRO A 18 -1.25 11.40 2.37
N GLU A 19 0.00 11.38 2.84
CA GLU A 19 1.07 12.23 2.31
C GLU A 19 0.99 12.09 0.79
N VAL A 20 0.48 13.13 0.15
CA VAL A 20 0.49 13.26 -1.30
C VAL A 20 1.96 13.19 -1.65
N LEU A 21 2.36 12.14 -2.36
CA LEU A 21 3.73 11.98 -2.84
C LEU A 21 4.01 13.22 -3.70
N ASP A 22 4.70 14.17 -3.10
CA ASP A 22 5.03 15.49 -3.65
C ASP A 22 5.41 15.40 -5.14
N GLU A 23 4.64 16.10 -5.97
CA GLU A 23 4.75 16.06 -7.45
C GLU A 23 6.01 16.77 -7.97
N GLU A 24 6.84 17.36 -7.10
CA GLU A 24 8.06 18.09 -7.46
C GLU A 24 9.29 17.18 -7.71
N GLY A 25 9.19 15.86 -7.50
CA GLY A 25 10.31 14.91 -7.65
C GLY A 25 10.52 14.35 -9.06
N THR A 26 11.74 13.95 -9.40
CA THR A 26 12.02 13.20 -10.64
C THR A 26 11.40 11.79 -10.60
N GLN A 27 11.36 11.09 -11.75
CA GLN A 27 10.92 9.69 -11.75
C GLN A 27 11.82 8.80 -10.86
N GLU A 28 13.12 9.04 -10.85
CA GLU A 28 14.06 8.28 -10.02
C GLU A 28 13.80 8.50 -8.53
N ASP A 29 13.47 9.73 -8.13
CA ASP A 29 13.08 10.05 -6.74
C ASP A 29 11.80 9.31 -6.34
N LEU A 30 10.82 9.28 -7.24
CA LEU A 30 9.58 8.54 -7.02
C LEU A 30 9.84 7.04 -6.88
N GLU A 31 10.63 6.45 -7.78
CA GLU A 31 11.00 5.04 -7.71
C GLU A 31 11.81 4.70 -6.45
N TYR A 32 12.66 5.62 -5.99
CA TYR A 32 13.37 5.48 -4.73
C TYR A 32 12.41 5.48 -3.53
N LYS A 33 11.46 6.42 -3.47
CA LYS A 33 10.40 6.45 -2.46
C LYS A 33 9.57 5.15 -2.49
N LEU A 34 9.23 4.65 -3.67
CA LEU A 34 8.48 3.40 -3.83
C LEU A 34 9.23 2.18 -3.33
N LYS A 35 10.55 2.11 -3.51
CA LYS A 35 11.38 1.04 -2.91
C LYS A 35 11.27 1.06 -1.39
N GLY A 36 11.35 2.25 -0.77
CA GLY A 36 11.14 2.40 0.67
C GLY A 36 9.75 1.96 1.13
N LEU A 37 8.69 2.30 0.38
CA LEU A 37 7.33 1.82 0.69
C LEU A 37 7.21 0.29 0.55
N ILE A 38 7.87 -0.32 -0.44
CA ILE A 38 7.89 -1.79 -0.57
C ILE A 38 8.52 -2.43 0.68
N ASP A 39 9.62 -1.89 1.21
CA ASP A 39 10.23 -2.40 2.44
C ASP A 39 9.28 -2.28 3.64
N LEU A 40 8.53 -1.18 3.74
CA LEU A 40 7.55 -0.96 4.80
C LEU A 40 6.35 -1.92 4.76
N THR A 41 6.13 -2.64 3.65
CA THR A 41 5.11 -3.72 3.61
C THR A 41 5.47 -4.91 4.51
N LEU A 42 6.70 -4.99 5.00
CA LEU A 42 7.16 -6.01 5.94
C LEU A 42 7.17 -5.55 7.39
N ASP A 43 6.77 -4.30 7.66
CA ASP A 43 6.81 -3.71 8.99
C ASP A 43 5.95 -4.50 10.01
N LYS A 44 6.33 -4.44 11.29
CA LYS A 44 5.60 -5.11 12.37
C LYS A 44 4.24 -4.47 12.62
N SER A 45 4.13 -3.15 12.45
CA SER A 45 2.91 -2.37 12.60
C SER A 45 1.97 -2.57 11.41
N ALA A 46 0.74 -3.00 11.68
CA ALA A 46 -0.30 -3.13 10.66
C ALA A 46 -0.63 -1.78 10.00
N LYS A 47 -0.66 -0.70 10.79
CA LYS A 47 -0.91 0.66 10.29
C LYS A 47 0.18 1.11 9.31
N THR A 48 1.45 0.81 9.61
CA THR A 48 2.58 1.13 8.71
C THR A 48 2.48 0.35 7.40
N ARG A 49 2.15 -0.95 7.47
CA ARG A 49 1.93 -1.76 6.25
C ARG A 49 0.78 -1.24 5.41
N GLN A 50 -0.34 -0.88 6.05
CA GLN A 50 -1.49 -0.30 5.36
C GLN A 50 -1.09 1.00 4.63
N ALA A 51 -0.45 1.94 5.32
CA ALA A 51 -0.01 3.20 4.73
C ALA A 51 0.96 2.98 3.55
N ALA A 52 1.87 2.01 3.69
CA ALA A 52 2.78 1.63 2.62
C ALA A 52 2.03 1.11 1.37
N LEU A 53 1.08 0.19 1.55
CA LEU A 53 0.26 -0.34 0.47
C LEU A 53 -0.55 0.77 -0.23
N GLU A 54 -1.12 1.68 0.55
CA GLU A 54 -1.88 2.83 0.02
C GLU A 54 -0.98 3.79 -0.77
N GLY A 55 0.22 4.09 -0.25
CA GLY A 55 1.21 4.92 -0.93
C GLY A 55 1.66 4.34 -2.26
N ILE A 56 1.97 3.04 -2.30
CA ILE A 56 2.31 2.36 -3.55
C ILE A 56 1.12 2.42 -4.52
N LYS A 57 -0.08 2.05 -4.05
CA LYS A 57 -1.30 2.06 -4.88
C LYS A 57 -1.59 3.45 -5.45
N ASN A 58 -1.43 4.51 -4.65
CA ASN A 58 -1.64 5.89 -5.11
C ASN A 58 -0.62 6.28 -6.20
N ALA A 59 0.66 6.00 -6.00
CA ALA A 59 1.68 6.27 -7.01
C ALA A 59 1.41 5.55 -8.33
N LEU A 60 1.07 4.26 -8.26
CA LEU A 60 0.73 3.47 -9.44
C LEU A 60 -0.62 3.88 -10.07
N ALA A 61 -1.54 4.47 -9.32
CA ALA A 61 -2.77 5.00 -9.89
C ALA A 61 -2.53 6.32 -10.64
N SER A 62 -1.55 7.11 -10.21
CA SER A 62 -1.26 8.43 -10.79
C SER A 62 -0.26 8.41 -11.94
N LYS A 63 0.65 7.42 -12.00
CA LYS A 63 1.71 7.36 -13.03
C LYS A 63 1.95 5.93 -13.54
N MET A 64 2.13 5.80 -14.86
CA MET A 64 2.56 4.55 -15.48
C MET A 64 4.03 4.28 -15.16
N LEU A 65 4.30 3.15 -14.49
CA LEU A 65 5.59 2.73 -13.96
C LEU A 65 5.86 1.26 -14.32
N TYR A 66 5.63 0.92 -15.59
CA TYR A 66 5.64 -0.46 -16.08
C TYR A 66 6.96 -1.19 -15.80
N GLU A 67 8.10 -0.61 -16.17
CA GLU A 67 9.42 -1.23 -15.95
C GLU A 67 9.70 -1.45 -14.45
N PHE A 68 9.43 -0.43 -13.62
CA PHE A 68 9.59 -0.53 -12.18
C PHE A 68 8.79 -1.69 -11.57
N ILE A 69 7.53 -1.84 -12.01
CA ILE A 69 6.65 -2.92 -11.60
C ILE A 69 7.18 -4.27 -12.10
N LEU A 70 7.55 -4.35 -13.37
CA LEU A 70 7.99 -5.60 -14.01
C LEU A 70 9.21 -6.18 -13.29
N GLU A 71 10.20 -5.33 -12.99
CA GLU A 71 11.41 -5.70 -12.24
C GLU A 71 11.13 -6.18 -10.80
N ARG A 72 10.00 -5.77 -10.20
CA ARG A 72 9.66 -6.03 -8.79
C ARG A 72 8.41 -6.88 -8.61
N ARG A 73 7.90 -7.47 -9.69
CA ARG A 73 6.62 -8.18 -9.72
C ARG A 73 6.53 -9.23 -8.61
N MET A 74 7.55 -10.06 -8.47
CA MET A 74 7.59 -11.14 -7.48
C MET A 74 7.50 -10.57 -6.05
N THR A 75 8.34 -9.59 -5.72
CA THR A 75 8.34 -8.94 -4.40
C THR A 75 7.00 -8.27 -4.09
N LEU A 76 6.43 -7.53 -5.05
CA LEU A 76 5.13 -6.89 -4.89
C LEU A 76 4.03 -7.93 -4.65
N THR A 77 4.04 -9.03 -5.41
CA THR A 77 3.07 -10.12 -5.28
C THR A 77 3.18 -10.79 -3.90
N ASP A 78 4.39 -11.10 -3.44
CA ASP A 78 4.61 -11.72 -2.13
C ASP A 78 4.16 -10.81 -0.97
N SER A 79 4.48 -9.51 -1.06
CA SER A 79 4.05 -8.51 -0.07
C SER A 79 2.52 -8.40 -0.01
N ILE A 80 1.86 -8.34 -1.16
CA ILE A 80 0.40 -8.28 -1.25
C ILE A 80 -0.23 -9.56 -0.74
N GLU A 81 0.28 -10.73 -1.15
CA GLU A 81 -0.22 -12.03 -0.70
C GLU A 81 -0.16 -12.13 0.84
N ARG A 82 0.98 -11.72 1.42
CA ARG A 82 1.16 -11.71 2.88
C ARG A 82 0.13 -10.81 3.56
N CYS A 83 -0.06 -9.58 3.07
CA CYS A 83 -1.00 -8.62 3.65
C CYS A 83 -2.45 -9.06 3.47
N LEU A 84 -2.80 -9.71 2.35
CA LEU A 84 -4.12 -10.31 2.15
C LEU A 84 -4.36 -11.49 3.11
N LYS A 85 -3.36 -12.36 3.32
CA LYS A 85 -3.50 -13.54 4.19
C LYS A 85 -3.48 -13.22 5.68
N LYS A 86 -2.65 -12.27 6.11
CA LYS A 86 -2.35 -12.00 7.53
C LYS A 86 -2.91 -10.67 8.03
N GLY A 87 -3.10 -9.70 7.14
CA GLY A 87 -3.72 -8.43 7.46
C GLY A 87 -5.22 -8.57 7.74
N LYS A 88 -5.83 -7.47 8.18
CA LYS A 88 -7.28 -7.39 8.45
C LYS A 88 -7.82 -6.06 7.95
N SER A 89 -9.13 -6.03 7.67
CA SER A 89 -9.88 -4.80 7.39
C SER A 89 -9.20 -3.91 6.33
N ASP A 90 -8.69 -2.76 6.73
CA ASP A 90 -8.13 -1.76 5.82
C ASP A 90 -6.80 -2.21 5.19
N GLU A 91 -5.98 -3.01 5.88
CA GLU A 91 -4.76 -3.58 5.30
C GLU A 91 -5.09 -4.52 4.13
N GLN A 92 -6.13 -5.37 4.28
CA GLN A 92 -6.57 -6.26 3.21
C GLN A 92 -7.20 -5.47 2.05
N ARG A 93 -7.96 -4.41 2.35
CA ARG A 93 -8.53 -3.53 1.34
C ARG A 93 -7.44 -2.84 0.53
N ALA A 94 -6.44 -2.27 1.19
CA ALA A 94 -5.30 -1.62 0.55
C ALA A 94 -4.51 -2.61 -0.33
N ALA A 95 -4.25 -3.82 0.18
CA ALA A 95 -3.57 -4.87 -0.57
C ALA A 95 -4.36 -5.32 -1.82
N ALA A 96 -5.67 -5.48 -1.71
CA ALA A 96 -6.54 -5.84 -2.84
C ALA A 96 -6.61 -4.73 -3.90
N ALA A 97 -6.66 -3.47 -3.46
CA ALA A 97 -6.62 -2.31 -4.36
C ALA A 97 -5.27 -2.23 -5.09
N LEU A 98 -4.15 -2.44 -4.40
CA LEU A 98 -2.83 -2.48 -5.00
C LEU A 98 -2.70 -3.61 -6.03
N ALA A 99 -3.20 -4.82 -5.72
CA ALA A 99 -3.23 -5.94 -6.66
C ALA A 99 -3.95 -5.59 -7.97
N SER A 100 -5.05 -4.83 -7.87
CA SER A 100 -5.85 -4.41 -9.02
C SER A 100 -5.08 -3.43 -9.90
N VAL A 101 -4.47 -2.40 -9.31
CA VAL A 101 -3.67 -1.40 -10.05
C VAL A 101 -2.44 -2.04 -10.69
N LEU A 102 -1.80 -3.00 -10.01
CA LEU A 102 -0.70 -3.78 -10.57
C LEU A 102 -1.10 -4.52 -11.86
N CYS A 103 -2.21 -5.25 -11.82
CA CYS A 103 -2.70 -5.97 -13.00
C CYS A 103 -3.07 -5.01 -14.14
N ILE A 104 -3.66 -3.84 -13.82
CA ILE A 104 -4.00 -2.83 -14.81
C ILE A 104 -2.74 -2.27 -15.50
N GLN A 105 -1.70 -1.95 -14.75
CA GLN A 105 -0.46 -1.42 -15.32
C GLN A 105 0.31 -2.45 -16.16
N LEU A 106 0.34 -3.71 -15.71
CA LEU A 106 0.99 -4.79 -16.46
C LEU A 106 0.22 -5.15 -17.73
N GLY A 107 -1.08 -4.88 -17.77
CA GLY A 107 -1.93 -5.20 -18.90
C GLY A 107 -2.11 -6.71 -19.09
N PRO A 108 -2.70 -7.13 -20.23
CA PRO A 108 -2.88 -8.54 -20.54
C PRO A 108 -1.53 -9.21 -20.82
N GLY A 109 -1.29 -10.35 -20.19
CA GLY A 109 -0.08 -11.15 -20.42
C GLY A 109 0.25 -12.08 -19.26
N ILE A 110 1.27 -12.92 -19.48
CA ILE A 110 1.72 -13.94 -18.51
C ILE A 110 2.02 -13.33 -17.14
N GLU A 111 2.55 -12.10 -17.12
CA GLU A 111 2.93 -11.42 -15.88
C GLU A 111 1.74 -11.06 -14.99
N SER A 112 0.64 -10.59 -15.60
CA SER A 112 -0.61 -10.35 -14.86
C SER A 112 -1.31 -11.66 -14.50
N GLU A 113 -1.26 -12.67 -15.38
CA GLU A 113 -1.85 -13.98 -15.13
C GLU A 113 -1.18 -14.69 -13.93
N GLU A 114 0.13 -14.60 -13.79
CA GLU A 114 0.88 -15.15 -12.66
C GLU A 114 0.46 -14.48 -11.33
N ILE A 115 0.30 -13.16 -11.32
CA ILE A 115 -0.22 -12.43 -10.15
C ILE A 115 -1.62 -12.96 -9.79
N LEU A 116 -2.53 -13.06 -10.77
CA LEU A 116 -3.90 -13.50 -10.54
C LEU A 116 -3.98 -14.97 -10.13
N LYS A 117 -3.07 -15.83 -10.61
CA LYS A 117 -2.98 -17.23 -10.17
C LYS A 117 -2.64 -17.32 -8.69
N THR A 118 -1.76 -16.45 -8.20
CA THR A 118 -1.34 -16.41 -6.79
C THR A 118 -2.39 -15.72 -5.91
N LEU A 119 -2.84 -14.52 -6.28
CA LEU A 119 -3.71 -13.69 -5.45
C LEU A 119 -5.20 -13.99 -5.61
N GLY A 120 -5.63 -14.45 -6.79
CA GLY A 120 -7.04 -14.67 -7.14
C GLY A 120 -7.79 -15.60 -6.18
N PRO A 121 -7.24 -16.76 -5.78
CA PRO A 121 -7.89 -17.65 -4.80
C PRO A 121 -8.08 -17.01 -3.42
N ILE A 122 -7.25 -16.04 -3.06
CA ILE A 122 -7.30 -15.33 -1.77
C ILE A 122 -8.35 -14.21 -1.87
N LEU A 123 -8.28 -13.40 -2.93
CA LEU A 123 -9.22 -12.30 -3.17
C LEU A 123 -10.68 -12.79 -3.20
N LYS A 124 -10.95 -13.94 -3.82
CA LYS A 124 -12.30 -14.56 -3.85
C LYS A 124 -12.87 -14.93 -2.47
N LYS A 125 -12.06 -14.98 -1.42
CA LYS A 125 -12.48 -15.35 -0.06
C LYS A 125 -12.66 -14.15 0.87
N ILE A 126 -12.14 -12.98 0.49
CA ILE A 126 -12.14 -11.77 1.34
C ILE A 126 -13.28 -10.80 0.92
N ILE A 127 -13.92 -11.06 -0.22
CA ILE A 127 -15.16 -10.41 -0.67
C ILE A 127 -16.37 -11.06 0.00
#